data_AF-A0A917Z7Y4-F1
#
_entry.id   AF-A0A917Z7Y4-F1
#
_cell.length_a   1.000
_cell.length_b   1.000
_cell.length_c   1.000
_cell.angle_alpha   90.00
_cell.angle_beta   90.00
_cell.angle_gamma   90.00
#
_symmetry.space_group_name_H-M   'P 1'
#
loop_
_entity.id
_entity.type
_entity.pdbx_description
1 polymer ?
#
loop_
_entity_poly.entity_id
_entity_poly.type
_entity_poly.pdbx_seq_one_letter_code
_entity_poly.pdbx_strand_id
1 'polypeptide(L)' 'MKNTTQLKPEERQRCEVWTRVMGYHRPVAQFNAGKQSEHRERTHFVERVTRNRWERRPAANGLGAKPFRGGEVP' A
#
# COMPACT_ATOMS: atom_id res chain seq x y z
N MET A 1 0.57 -17.13 -13.96
CA MET A 1 -0.82 -17.62 -14.08
C MET A 1 -1.65 -16.92 -13.03
N LYS A 2 -2.67 -16.14 -13.42
CA LYS A 2 -3.54 -15.42 -12.47
C LYS A 2 -4.79 -16.29 -12.25
N ASN A 3 -4.89 -16.93 -11.10
CA ASN A 3 -6.06 -17.72 -10.72
C ASN A 3 -7.13 -16.76 -10.18
N THR A 4 -7.94 -16.21 -11.08
CA THR A 4 -9.04 -15.31 -10.71
C THR A 4 -10.27 -16.15 -10.38
N THR A 5 -10.32 -16.68 -9.15
CA THR A 5 -11.52 -17.33 -8.61
C THR A 5 -12.61 -16.27 -8.45
N GLN A 6 -13.52 -16.15 -9.42
CA GLN A 6 -14.63 -15.21 -9.38
C GLN A 6 -15.80 -15.80 -8.59
N LEU A 7 -16.04 -15.28 -7.39
CA LEU A 7 -17.21 -15.59 -6.57
C LEU A 7 -18.47 -14.94 -7.17
N LYS A 8 -19.60 -15.66 -7.19
CA LYS A 8 -20.90 -15.10 -7.60
C LYS A 8 -21.32 -13.99 -6.63
N PRO A 9 -22.11 -13.00 -7.05
CA PRO A 9 -22.49 -11.89 -6.18
C PRO A 9 -23.28 -12.33 -4.95
N GLU A 10 -24.09 -13.40 -5.05
CA GLU A 10 -24.81 -13.97 -3.90
C GLU A 10 -23.89 -14.58 -2.82
N GLU A 11 -22.68 -15.00 -3.20
CA GLU A 11 -21.70 -15.65 -2.32
C GLU A 11 -20.77 -14.63 -1.65
N ARG A 12 -20.88 -13.33 -1.99
CA ARG A 12 -20.00 -12.28 -1.47
C ARG A 12 -20.55 -11.69 -0.18
N GLN A 13 -19.74 -11.72 0.86
CA GLN A 13 -20.02 -10.98 2.09
C GLN A 13 -19.60 -9.51 1.95
N ARG A 14 -20.42 -8.59 2.47
CA ARG A 14 -20.07 -7.16 2.50
C ARG A 14 -18.96 -6.93 3.52
N CYS A 15 -17.87 -6.30 3.08
CA CYS A 15 -16.82 -5.85 3.99
C CYS A 15 -17.23 -4.53 4.66
N GLU A 16 -17.01 -4.44 5.97
CA GLU A 16 -17.14 -3.19 6.70
C GLU A 16 -15.79 -2.48 6.77
N VAL A 17 -15.77 -1.21 6.37
CA VAL A 17 -14.58 -0.37 6.45
C VAL A 17 -14.67 0.49 7.70
N TRP A 18 -13.63 0.45 8.52
CA TRP A 18 -13.52 1.20 9.77
C TRP A 18 -12.38 2.19 9.67
N THR A 19 -12.57 3.40 10.18
CA THR A 19 -11.53 4.44 10.19
C THR A 19 -11.45 5.11 11.55
N ARG A 20 -10.27 5.65 11.87
CA ARG A 20 -10.06 6.42 13.09
C ARG A 20 -10.57 7.84 12.92
N VAL A 21 -11.41 8.29 13.85
CA VAL A 21 -11.92 9.67 13.95
C VAL A 21 -11.65 10.16 15.37
N MET A 22 -10.89 11.24 15.52
CA MET A 22 -10.62 11.91 16.81
C MET A 22 -10.19 10.97 17.97
N GLY A 23 -9.63 9.80 17.68
CA GLY A 23 -9.11 8.89 18.70
C GLY A 23 -9.67 7.47 18.68
N TYR A 24 -10.88 7.26 18.15
CA TYR A 24 -11.57 5.97 18.17
C TYR A 24 -11.91 5.46 16.77
N HIS A 25 -12.18 4.16 16.65
CA HIS A 25 -12.60 3.53 15.40
C HIS A 25 -14.11 3.62 15.22
N ARG A 26 -14.54 4.02 14.02
CA ARG A 26 -15.94 4.11 13.64
C ARG A 26 -16.15 3.50 12.25
N PRO A 27 -17.25 2.76 12.01
CA PRO A 27 -17.61 2.31 10.67
C PRO A 27 -17.83 3.51 9.75
N VAL A 28 -17.23 3.47 8.56
CA VAL A 28 -17.42 4.50 7.52
C VAL A 28 -18.88 4.54 7.05
N ALA A 29 -19.58 3.40 7.10
CA ALA A 29 -21.01 3.31 6.76
C ALA A 29 -21.92 4.19 7.64
N GLN A 30 -21.47 4.59 8.84
CA GLN A 30 -22.24 5.40 9.78
C GLN A 30 -21.98 6.91 9.62
N PHE A 31 -21.27 7.34 8.58
CA PHE A 31 -20.90 8.74 8.39
C PHE A 31 -22.08 9.54 7.83
N ASN A 32 -22.32 10.71 8.42
CA ASN A 32 -23.22 11.70 7.83
C ASN A 32 -22.58 12.34 6.59
N ALA A 33 -23.37 13.05 5.77
CA ALA A 33 -22.91 13.63 4.51
C ALA A 33 -21.67 14.53 4.67
N GLY A 34 -21.62 15.34 5.74
CA GLY A 34 -20.46 16.19 6.03
C GLY A 34 -19.18 15.39 6.31
N LYS A 35 -19.26 14.33 7.13
CA LYS A 35 -18.10 13.46 7.40
C LYS A 35 -17.68 12.64 6.18
N GLN A 36 -18.60 12.33 5.26
CA GLN A 36 -18.24 11.72 3.99
C GLN A 36 -17.44 12.68 3.09
N SER A 37 -17.83 13.96 3.00
CA SER A 37 -17.06 14.96 2.25
C SER A 37 -15.67 15.15 2.85
N GLU A 38 -15.60 15.41 4.16
CA GLU A 38 -14.33 15.56 4.89
C GLU A 38 -13.41 14.34 4.67
N HIS A 39 -13.96 13.12 4.72
CA HIS A 39 -13.18 11.91 4.53
C HIS A 39 -12.64 11.76 3.11
N ARG A 40 -13.40 12.14 2.08
CA ARG A 40 -12.96 12.11 0.67
C ARG A 40 -11.85 13.10 0.37
N GLU A 41 -11.81 14.20 1.09
CA GLU A 41 -10.79 15.25 0.94
C GLU A 41 -9.47 14.92 1.66
N ARG A 42 -9.42 13.82 2.45
CA ARG A 42 -8.20 13.42 3.16
C ARG A 42 -7.12 12.96 2.18
N THR A 43 -5.94 13.54 2.33
CA THR A 43 -4.76 13.12 1.57
C THR A 43 -4.04 12.00 2.30
N HIS A 44 -3.92 10.84 1.65
CA HIS A 44 -3.16 9.71 2.18
C HIS A 44 -1.67 9.88 1.91
N PHE A 45 -0.85 9.49 2.87
CA PHE A 45 0.58 9.34 2.63
C PHE A 45 0.80 8.20 1.63
N VAL A 46 1.53 8.50 0.56
CA VAL A 46 1.99 7.51 -0.40
C VAL A 46 3.50 7.42 -0.26
N GLU A 47 3.98 6.24 0.12
CA GLU A 47 5.41 5.99 0.17
C GLU A 47 6.00 6.18 -1.23
N ARG A 48 7.06 6.99 -1.33
CA ARG A 48 7.81 7.10 -2.57
C ARG A 48 8.53 5.79 -2.80
N VAL A 49 8.30 5.17 -3.96
CA VAL A 49 9.13 4.05 -4.42
C VAL A 49 10.56 4.58 -4.53
N THR A 50 11.38 4.28 -3.54
CA THR A 50 12.80 4.53 -3.61
C THR A 50 13.31 3.64 -4.73
N ARG A 51 13.73 4.25 -5.85
CA ARG A 51 14.49 3.47 -6.83
C ARG A 51 15.75 3.04 -6.11
N ASN A 52 15.87 1.74 -5.85
CA ASN A 52 17.10 1.15 -5.38
C ASN A 52 18.20 1.57 -6.37
N ARG A 53 19.05 2.52 -5.97
CA ARG A 53 20.13 3.03 -6.83
C ARG A 53 21.06 1.90 -7.28
N TRP A 54 21.09 0.82 -6.52
CA TRP A 54 21.89 -0.38 -6.75
C TRP A 54 21.47 -1.23 -7.96
N GLU A 55 20.23 -1.15 -8.45
CA GLU A 55 19.78 -1.98 -9.58
C GLU A 55 20.05 -1.34 -10.95
N ARG A 56 20.50 -0.07 -11.00
CA ARG A 56 20.79 0.65 -12.26
C ARG A 56 22.26 1.06 -12.41
N ARG A 57 23.21 0.16 -12.13
CA ARG A 57 24.56 0.34 -12.70
C ARG A 57 24.51 -0.14 -14.16
N PRO A 58 24.67 0.74 -15.18
CA PRO A 58 25.01 0.24 -16.50
C PRO A 58 26.31 -0.57 -16.36
N ALA A 59 26.34 -1.75 -16.97
CA ALA A 59 27.52 -2.58 -17.02
C ALA A 59 28.62 -1.86 -17.83
N ALA A 60 29.32 -0.92 -17.19
CA ALA A 60 30.56 -0.38 -17.71
C ALA A 60 31.64 -1.43 -17.43
N ASN A 61 31.96 -2.20 -18.48
CA ASN A 61 33.15 -3.04 -18.62
C ASN A 61 33.46 -3.99 -17.44
N GLY A 62 32.92 -5.21 -17.53
CA GLY A 62 33.75 -6.41 -17.43
C GLY A 62 34.35 -6.83 -16.08
N LEU A 63 33.93 -6.30 -14.93
CA LEU A 63 34.27 -6.89 -13.63
C LEU A 63 33.03 -6.94 -12.73
N GLY A 64 32.52 -8.17 -12.51
CA GLY A 64 31.29 -8.44 -11.79
C GLY A 64 31.32 -7.95 -10.33
N ALA A 65 30.44 -7.00 -10.01
CA ALA A 65 30.18 -6.61 -8.63
C ALA A 65 29.38 -7.72 -7.93
N LYS A 66 30.01 -8.42 -6.98
CA LYS A 66 29.34 -9.37 -6.08
C LYS A 66 28.38 -8.61 -5.14
N PRO A 67 27.19 -9.14 -4.83
CA PRO A 67 26.34 -8.54 -3.80
C PRO A 67 27.05 -8.61 -2.44
N PHE A 68 27.09 -7.48 -1.74
CA PHE A 68 27.63 -7.40 -0.38
C PHE A 68 26.69 -8.17 0.55
N ARG A 69 27.20 -9.26 1.14
CA ARG A 69 26.51 -10.02 2.19
C ARG A 69 26.48 -9.15 3.45
N GLY A 70 25.33 -9.18 4.14
CA GLY A 70 24.94 -8.27 5.21
C GLY A 70 26.00 -7.98 6.28
N GLY A 71 25.92 -6.75 6.80
CA GLY A 71 26.64 -6.27 7.96
C GLY A 71 26.05 -4.93 8.39
N GLU A 72 25.26 -4.99 9.47
CA GLU A 72 24.87 -3.96 10.45
C GLU A 72 24.51 -2.54 9.98
N VAL A 73 23.26 -2.16 10.29
CA VAL A 73 22.81 -0.76 10.36
C VAL A 73 22.99 -0.31 11.82
N PRO A 74 23.51 0.90 12.10
CA PRO A 74 23.56 1.43 13.47
C PRO A 74 22.17 1.55 14.11
#